data_AF-A0A2V8CHB3-F1
#
_entry.id   AF-A0A2V8CHB3-F1
#
_cell.length_a   1.000
_cell.length_b   1.000
_cell.length_c   1.000
_cell.angle_alpha   90.00
_cell.angle_beta   90.00
_cell.angle_gamma   90.00
#
_symmetry.space_group_name_H-M   'P 1'
#
loop_
_entity.id
_entity.type
_entity.pdbx_description
1 polymer ?
#
loop_
_entity_poly.entity_id
_entity_poly.type
_entity_poly.pdbx_seq_one_letter_code
_entity_poly.pdbx_strand_id
1 'polypeptide(L)'
;MKTRRKIIVYIATSADGYIARPDGDVEWLNRRPRTVDYGMREFYPTIDTILWGRKTYDWLLNYYKKRGKTKGLFDTKLANYVFSRKRRKLSAPGVELVSERVKAFAQRLRATPGKQ
;
A
#
# COMPACT_ATOMS: atom_id res chain seq x y z
N MET A 1 0.17 8.90 -28.42
CA MET A 1 1.30 8.44 -27.56
C MET A 1 0.76 7.37 -26.61
N LYS A 2 1.43 6.22 -26.44
CA LYS A 2 1.06 5.25 -25.39
C LYS A 2 1.37 5.88 -24.04
N THR A 3 0.34 6.27 -23.31
CA THR A 3 0.39 6.75 -21.94
C THR A 3 0.91 5.63 -21.03
N ARG A 4 2.01 5.89 -20.32
CA ARG A 4 2.63 4.93 -19.39
C ARG A 4 1.96 5.02 -18.03
N ARG A 5 1.81 3.87 -17.36
CA ARG A 5 1.34 3.78 -15.97
C ARG A 5 2.12 4.71 -15.05
N LYS A 6 1.42 5.59 -14.33
CA LYS A 6 2.02 6.44 -13.29
C LYS A 6 2.28 5.61 -12.02
N ILE A 7 3.38 5.93 -11.34
CA ILE A 7 3.66 5.42 -9.99
C ILE A 7 3.45 6.61 -9.06
N ILE A 8 2.48 6.48 -8.17
CA ILE A 8 2.00 7.57 -7.33
C ILE A 8 2.27 7.20 -5.87
N VAL A 9 2.83 8.14 -5.12
CA VAL A 9 2.91 8.05 -3.66
C VAL A 9 1.75 8.86 -3.11
N TYR A 10 0.81 8.19 -2.44
CA TYR A 10 -0.34 8.81 -1.79
C TYR A 10 -0.25 8.51 -0.29
N ILE A 11 0.14 9.51 0.51
CA ILE A 11 0.51 9.28 1.91
C ILE A 11 0.15 10.46 2.81
N ALA A 12 -0.29 10.15 4.04
CA ALA A 12 -0.45 11.14 5.09
C ALA A 12 0.88 11.35 5.84
N THR A 13 1.16 12.59 6.21
CA THR A 13 2.36 12.99 6.96
C THR A 13 2.00 13.96 8.07
N SER A 14 2.85 14.05 9.08
CA SER A 14 2.82 15.15 10.03
C SER A 14 3.33 16.43 9.36
N ALA A 15 3.10 17.60 9.96
CA ALA A 15 3.51 18.88 9.39
C ALA A 15 5.04 18.98 9.19
N ASP A 16 5.81 18.26 10.01
CA ASP A 16 7.26 18.12 9.97
C ASP A 16 7.75 16.92 9.12
N GLY A 17 6.86 16.25 8.39
CA GLY A 17 7.22 15.30 7.32
C GLY A 17 7.37 13.83 7.74
N TYR A 18 6.93 13.44 8.95
CA TYR A 18 6.98 12.05 9.41
C TYR A 18 5.70 11.28 9.07
N ILE A 19 5.86 10.00 8.70
CA ILE A 19 4.73 9.09 8.37
C ILE A 19 4.34 8.16 9.51
N ALA A 20 5.20 8.02 10.52
CA ALA A 20 5.01 7.17 11.69
C ALA A 20 5.92 7.63 12.83
N ARG A 21 5.53 7.29 14.07
CA ARG A 21 6.38 7.45 15.25
C ARG A 21 7.57 6.46 15.22
N PRO A 22 8.62 6.66 16.04
CA PRO A 22 9.77 5.75 16.10
C PRO A 22 9.40 4.28 16.39
N ASP A 23 8.38 4.06 17.21
CA ASP A 23 7.81 2.73 17.53
C ASP A 23 6.94 2.15 16.39
N GLY A 24 6.69 2.92 15.33
CA GLY A 24 5.85 2.56 14.19
C GLY A 24 4.37 2.85 14.40
N ASP A 25 3.98 3.54 15.48
CA ASP A 25 2.59 3.94 15.68
C ASP A 25 2.14 5.00 14.68
N VAL A 26 0.90 4.86 14.21
CA VAL A 26 0.22 5.82 13.34
C VAL A 26 -1.18 6.19 13.84
N GLU A 27 -1.57 5.82 15.06
CA GLU A 27 -2.89 6.15 15.62
C GLU A 27 -3.16 7.65 15.70
N TRP A 28 -2.11 8.48 15.72
CA TRP A 28 -2.26 9.93 15.63
C TRP A 28 -2.94 10.39 14.33
N LEU A 29 -2.86 9.63 13.24
CA LEU A 29 -3.60 9.88 11.99
C LEU A 29 -5.11 9.65 12.13
N ASN A 30 -5.54 8.87 13.13
CA ASN A 30 -6.96 8.57 13.37
C ASN A 30 -7.67 9.67 14.16
N ARG A 31 -6.95 10.69 14.65
CA ARG A 31 -7.50 11.81 15.45
C ARG A 31 -8.19 12.90 14.61
N ARG A 32 -8.64 12.56 13.41
CA ARG A 32 -9.31 13.47 12.48
C ARG A 32 -10.84 13.35 12.53
N PRO A 33 -11.60 14.39 12.12
CA PRO A 33 -13.03 14.24 11.87
C PRO A 33 -13.29 13.17 10.81
N ARG A 34 -14.26 12.29 11.07
CA ARG A 34 -14.65 11.21 10.14
C ARG A 34 -15.17 11.70 8.79
N THR A 35 -15.55 12.97 8.69
CA THR A 35 -16.07 13.62 7.48
C THR A 35 -14.98 13.94 6.45
N VAL A 36 -13.71 13.97 6.85
CA VAL A 36 -12.60 14.32 5.95
C VAL A 36 -12.14 13.07 5.19
N ASP A 37 -12.20 13.07 3.86
CA ASP A 37 -11.81 11.92 3.02
C ASP A 37 -10.37 12.00 2.47
N TYR A 38 -9.77 13.20 2.49
CA TYR A 38 -8.47 13.47 1.87
C TYR A 38 -8.38 12.97 0.42
N GLY A 39 -9.45 13.05 -0.38
CA GLY A 39 -9.44 12.68 -1.81
C GLY A 39 -9.39 11.17 -2.11
N MET A 40 -9.45 10.30 -1.10
CA MET A 40 -9.37 8.85 -1.29
C MET A 40 -10.50 8.28 -2.15
N ARG A 41 -11.72 8.82 -2.06
CA ARG A 41 -12.87 8.39 -2.88
C ARG A 41 -12.66 8.64 -4.36
N GLU A 42 -11.98 9.73 -4.73
CA GLU A 42 -11.67 10.06 -6.12
C GLU A 42 -10.41 9.33 -6.61
N PHE A 43 -9.40 9.21 -5.74
CA PHE A 43 -8.13 8.58 -6.07
C PHE A 43 -8.21 7.06 -6.21
N TYR A 44 -8.88 6.36 -5.29
CA TYR A 44 -8.86 4.89 -5.25
C TYR A 44 -9.39 4.24 -6.55
N PRO A 45 -10.46 4.74 -7.20
CA PRO A 45 -10.91 4.23 -8.49
C PRO A 45 -9.91 4.42 -9.64
N THR A 46 -8.91 5.29 -9.52
CA THR A 46 -7.91 5.53 -10.58
C THR A 46 -6.78 4.51 -10.57
N ILE A 47 -6.66 3.69 -9.52
CA ILE A 47 -5.60 2.68 -9.39
C ILE A 47 -6.13 1.26 -9.60
N ASP A 48 -5.24 0.37 -10.03
CA ASP A 48 -5.45 -1.07 -10.23
C ASP A 48 -4.35 -1.90 -9.53
N THR A 49 -3.38 -1.25 -8.89
CA THR A 49 -2.21 -1.89 -8.29
C THR A 49 -1.72 -1.11 -7.06
N ILE A 50 -1.38 -1.83 -5.98
CA ILE A 50 -0.77 -1.26 -4.77
C ILE A 50 0.58 -1.93 -4.50
N LEU A 51 1.59 -1.10 -4.22
CA LEU A 51 2.95 -1.52 -3.87
C LEU A 51 3.19 -1.25 -2.39
N TRP A 52 3.39 -2.31 -1.62
CA TRP A 52 3.58 -2.27 -0.18
C TRP A 52 5.05 -2.49 0.17
N GLY A 53 5.54 -1.77 1.19
CA GLY A 53 6.73 -2.20 1.91
C GLY A 53 6.39 -3.31 2.92
N ARG A 54 7.33 -4.23 3.18
CA ARG A 54 7.18 -5.28 4.21
C ARG A 54 6.69 -4.74 5.56
N LYS A 55 7.28 -3.64 6.04
CA LYS A 55 6.93 -3.05 7.35
C LYS A 55 5.47 -2.58 7.38
N THR A 56 5.01 -1.92 6.32
CA THR A 56 3.61 -1.48 6.18
C THR A 56 2.65 -2.67 6.12
N TYR A 57 3.00 -3.70 5.35
CA TYR A 57 2.20 -4.94 5.28
C TYR A 57 2.07 -5.61 6.66
N ASP A 58 3.20 -5.81 7.37
CA ASP A 58 3.21 -6.46 8.68
C ASP A 58 2.44 -5.61 9.71
N TRP A 59 2.56 -4.27 9.65
CA TRP A 59 1.81 -3.35 10.49
C TRP A 59 0.31 -3.47 10.27
N LEU A 60 -0.17 -3.48 9.03
CA LEU A 60 -1.59 -3.60 8.68
C LEU A 60 -2.20 -4.90 9.23
N LEU A 61 -1.49 -6.02 9.08
CA LEU A 61 -1.93 -7.31 9.62
C LEU A 61 -2.08 -7.26 11.15
N ASN A 62 -1.08 -6.72 11.84
CA ASN A 62 -1.10 -6.63 13.29
C ASN A 62 -2.21 -5.66 13.78
N TYR A 63 -2.38 -4.53 13.09
CA TYR A 63 -3.40 -3.53 13.39
C TYR A 63 -4.82 -4.11 13.34
N TYR A 64 -5.14 -4.88 12.30
CA TYR A 64 -6.46 -5.49 12.15
C TYR A 64 -6.64 -6.75 12.99
N LYS A 65 -5.58 -7.55 13.17
CA LYS A 65 -5.62 -8.71 14.08
C LYS A 65 -5.99 -8.31 15.51
N LYS A 66 -5.42 -7.21 16.03
CA LYS A 66 -5.76 -6.66 17.35
C LYS A 66 -7.23 -6.22 17.48
N ARG A 67 -7.91 -5.98 16.34
CA ARG A 67 -9.32 -5.57 16.26
C ARG A 67 -10.24 -6.71 15.83
N GLY A 68 -9.77 -7.96 15.89
CA GLY A 68 -10.56 -9.14 15.54
C GLY A 68 -10.81 -9.33 14.03
N LYS A 69 -10.24 -8.50 13.16
CA LYS A 69 -10.41 -8.60 11.70
C LYS A 69 -9.25 -9.38 11.09
N THR A 70 -9.55 -10.52 10.48
CA THR A 70 -8.55 -11.42 9.85
C THR A 70 -8.80 -11.68 8.36
N LYS A 71 -9.97 -11.32 7.84
CA LYS A 71 -10.37 -11.48 6.43
C LYS A 71 -10.58 -10.12 5.76
N GLY A 72 -10.47 -10.09 4.43
CA GLY A 72 -10.70 -8.88 3.64
C GLY A 72 -9.78 -7.71 4.04
N LEU A 73 -8.51 -8.02 4.28
CA LEU A 73 -7.50 -7.03 4.67
C LEU A 73 -6.89 -6.29 3.47
N PHE A 74 -6.93 -6.92 2.31
CA PHE A 74 -6.47 -6.37 1.04
C PHE A 74 -7.62 -6.45 0.03
N ASP A 75 -7.77 -5.41 -0.79
CA ASP A 75 -8.72 -5.45 -1.90
C ASP A 75 -8.18 -6.38 -2.99
N THR A 76 -8.83 -7.52 -3.16
CA THR A 76 -8.45 -8.54 -4.13
C THR A 76 -8.80 -8.18 -5.57
N LYS A 77 -9.51 -7.06 -5.80
CA LYS A 77 -9.73 -6.49 -7.15
C LYS A 77 -8.50 -5.74 -7.65
N LEU A 78 -7.59 -5.37 -6.75
CA LEU A 78 -6.32 -4.74 -7.08
C LEU A 78 -5.19 -5.78 -7.04
N ALA A 79 -4.18 -5.61 -7.91
CA ALA A 79 -2.94 -6.35 -7.75
C ALA A 79 -2.15 -5.78 -6.55
N ASN A 80 -1.85 -6.61 -5.56
CA ASN A 80 -1.09 -6.17 -4.37
C ASN A 80 0.30 -6.82 -4.35
N TYR A 81 1.34 -6.01 -4.37
CA TYR A 81 2.73 -6.46 -4.33
C TYR A 81 3.41 -6.02 -3.04
N VAL A 82 4.11 -6.92 -2.35
CA VAL A 82 4.83 -6.62 -1.12
C VAL A 82 6.33 -6.78 -1.34
N PHE A 83 7.06 -5.66 -1.26
CA PHE A 83 8.50 -5.63 -1.40
C PHE A 83 9.20 -6.05 -0.12
N SER A 84 10.08 -7.05 -0.22
CA SER A 84 10.90 -7.55 0.89
C SER A 84 12.17 -8.22 0.37
N ARG A 85 13.29 -7.91 1.01
CA ARG A 85 14.58 -8.60 0.77
C ARG A 85 14.61 -10.00 1.38
N LYS A 86 13.88 -10.21 2.49
CA LYS A 86 13.77 -11.51 3.16
C LYS A 86 12.66 -12.34 2.50
N ARG A 87 12.97 -13.59 2.11
CA ARG A 87 12.03 -14.55 1.49
C ARG A 87 11.09 -15.23 2.50
N ARG A 88 10.48 -14.45 3.41
CA ARG A 88 9.45 -14.97 4.31
C ARG A 88 8.11 -15.05 3.57
N LYS A 89 7.40 -16.16 3.73
CA LYS A 89 6.06 -16.35 3.16
C LYS A 89 5.11 -15.23 3.59
N LEU A 90 4.27 -14.78 2.66
CA LEU A 90 3.13 -13.93 2.97
C LEU A 90 2.01 -14.80 3.53
N SER A 91 1.30 -14.28 4.53
CA SER A 91 0.22 -14.98 5.22
C SER A 91 -1.17 -14.58 4.74
N ALA A 92 -1.29 -13.47 3.99
CA ALA A 92 -2.58 -12.98 3.50
C ALA A 92 -2.85 -13.48 2.06
N PRO A 93 -4.12 -13.80 1.72
CA PRO A 93 -4.51 -14.06 0.35
C PRO A 93 -4.49 -12.77 -0.48
N GLY A 94 -4.28 -12.89 -1.79
CA GLY A 94 -4.36 -11.77 -2.73
C GLY A 94 -3.16 -10.81 -2.72
N VAL A 95 -2.02 -11.23 -2.15
CA VAL A 95 -0.76 -10.46 -2.13
C VAL A 95 0.39 -11.29 -2.71
N GLU A 96 1.23 -10.65 -3.53
CA GLU A 96 2.41 -11.28 -4.15
C GLU A 96 3.70 -10.73 -3.51
N LEU A 97 4.66 -11.62 -3.24
CA LEU A 97 5.97 -11.23 -2.71
C LEU A 97 6.91 -10.81 -3.83
N VAL A 98 7.43 -9.59 -3.74
CA VAL A 98 8.42 -9.07 -4.69
C VAL A 98 9.76 -8.92 -4.00
N SER A 99 10.79 -9.54 -4.56
CA SER A 99 12.18 -9.45 -4.08
C SER A 99 13.14 -8.82 -5.08
N GLU A 100 12.67 -8.50 -6.29
CA GLU A 100 13.45 -7.78 -7.29
C GLU A 100 13.67 -6.31 -6.91
N ARG A 101 14.59 -5.63 -7.63
CA ARG A 101 14.83 -4.20 -7.43
C ARG A 101 13.64 -3.39 -7.92
N VAL A 102 13.27 -2.35 -7.15
CA VAL A 102 12.14 -1.46 -7.46
C VAL A 102 12.21 -0.89 -8.88
N LYS A 103 13.41 -0.54 -9.37
CA LYS A 103 13.59 -0.03 -10.74
C LYS A 103 13.19 -1.06 -11.81
N ALA A 104 13.59 -2.31 -11.66
CA ALA A 104 13.27 -3.39 -12.59
C ALA A 104 11.77 -3.70 -12.57
N PHE A 105 11.20 -3.79 -11.36
CA PHE A 105 9.75 -3.97 -11.19
C PHE A 105 8.97 -2.83 -11.86
N ALA A 106 9.35 -1.58 -11.62
CA ALA A 106 8.68 -0.41 -12.19
C ALA A 106 8.73 -0.38 -13.73
N GLN A 107 9.85 -0.80 -14.32
CA GLN A 107 9.98 -0.92 -15.78
C GLN A 107 9.03 -1.99 -16.33
N ARG A 108 9.00 -3.17 -15.70
CA ARG A 108 8.12 -4.28 -16.09
C ARG A 108 6.65 -3.91 -15.93
N LEU A 109 6.26 -3.32 -14.80
CA LEU A 109 4.89 -2.88 -14.55
C LEU A 109 4.43 -1.86 -15.60
N ARG A 110 5.28 -0.90 -15.97
CA ARG A 110 4.96 0.10 -17.01
C ARG A 110 4.84 -0.49 -18.41
N ALA A 111 5.39 -1.68 -18.66
CA ALA A 111 5.28 -2.39 -19.93
C ALA A 111 3.99 -3.24 -20.04
N THR A 112 3.33 -3.53 -18.91
CA THR A 112 2.05 -4.27 -18.89
C THR A 112 0.85 -3.33 -19.02
N PRO A 113 -0.27 -3.76 -19.64
CA PRO A 113 -1.53 -3.00 -19.64
C PRO A 113 -2.06 -2.69 -18.24
N GLY A 114 -2.87 -1.64 -18.13
CA GLY A 114 -3.63 -1.29 -16.92
C GLY A 114 -3.87 0.20 -16.79
N LYS A 115 -4.28 0.66 -15.61
CA LYS A 115 -4.65 2.06 -15.38
C LYS A 115 -3.43 3.00 -15.46
N GLN A 116 -3.67 4.20 -15.98
CA GLN A 116 -2.62 5.15 -16.39
C GLN A 116 -2.55 6.38 -15.50
#